data_AF-A0A1C6ILJ7-F1
#
_entry.id   AF-A0A1C6ILJ7-F1
#
_cell.length_a   1.000
_cell.length_b   1.000
_cell.length_c   1.000
_cell.angle_alpha   90.00
_cell.angle_beta   90.00
_cell.angle_gamma   90.00
#
_symmetry.space_group_name_H-M   'P 1'
#
loop_
_entity.id
_entity.type
_entity.pdbx_description
1 polymer ?
#
loop_
_entity_poly.entity_id
_entity_poly.type
_entity_poly.pdbx_seq_one_letter_code
_entity_poly.pdbx_strand_id
1 'polypeptide(L)'
;MVELYVNDIENALKNKSYFSALAMSLALPDICGAAEYPNETSTAKRYIEWYNKYLGEYMSDDSGNPYLSGEIVYNLRNTFLHAGSPNIDSNKIKDEANQLDRFMLFLGDRTEMCVTLFINTSIVKLRSMIVDVTYLCKTICDCSLWYYKNNTNKFHFDFSIDTQDHFLSGEGKLPSGDPIIEALNQKLEQSGDTRRFQESQYHNMADVITGGFNYIFSNEELKQRYLNGEEIKLVRTMLPTDTPVITSNTESTVKKESAPKKKTASPSKKKTKPDKREAQVRSFFGQHFKEKKYKQKKEIIIQAILKSKTKQQVNNALMKSFASEETGVIYKRLSPLLASLPGK
;
A
#
# COMPACT_ATOMS: atom_id res chain seq x y z
N MET A 1 -10.60 9.76 -11.21
CA MET A 1 -9.64 8.77 -10.64
C MET A 1 -8.99 7.90 -11.71
N VAL A 2 -9.75 7.24 -12.60
CA VAL A 2 -9.16 6.44 -13.71
C VAL A 2 -8.16 7.25 -14.54
N GLU A 3 -8.44 8.54 -14.74
CA GLU A 3 -7.50 9.50 -15.36
C GLU A 3 -6.10 9.52 -14.72
N LEU A 4 -6.00 9.43 -13.39
CA LEU A 4 -4.72 9.39 -12.68
C LEU A 4 -3.97 8.09 -12.98
N TYR A 5 -4.67 6.95 -12.95
CA TYR A 5 -4.08 5.65 -13.31
C TYR A 5 -3.55 5.68 -14.75
N VAL A 6 -4.33 6.20 -15.69
CA VAL A 6 -3.94 6.30 -17.11
C VAL A 6 -2.71 7.19 -17.26
N ASN A 7 -2.71 8.37 -16.64
CA ASN A 7 -1.55 9.27 -16.67
C ASN A 7 -0.29 8.61 -16.07
N ASP A 8 -0.41 7.86 -14.98
CA ASP A 8 0.72 7.13 -14.40
C ASP A 8 1.22 6.01 -15.32
N ILE A 9 0.32 5.28 -15.98
CA ILE A 9 0.66 4.25 -16.96
C ILE A 9 1.38 4.87 -18.16
N GLU A 10 0.89 5.98 -18.70
CA GLU A 10 1.52 6.71 -19.82
C GLU A 10 2.92 7.20 -19.44
N ASN A 11 3.07 7.75 -18.23
CA ASN A 11 4.38 8.15 -17.72
C ASN A 11 5.32 6.94 -17.56
N ALA A 12 4.82 5.79 -17.11
CA ALA A 12 5.60 4.56 -17.03
C ALA A 12 6.05 4.08 -18.42
N LEU A 13 5.15 4.07 -19.41
CA LEU A 13 5.47 3.71 -20.80
C LEU A 13 6.52 4.67 -21.40
N LYS A 14 6.35 5.99 -21.23
CA LYS A 14 7.30 7.01 -21.68
C LYS A 14 8.71 6.80 -21.12
N ASN A 15 8.79 6.33 -19.88
CA ASN A 15 10.05 6.01 -19.20
C ASN A 15 10.47 4.53 -19.37
N LYS A 16 9.89 3.79 -20.32
CA LYS A 16 10.18 2.37 -20.61
C LYS A 16 10.05 1.45 -19.39
N SER A 17 9.22 1.84 -18.42
CA SER A 17 8.91 1.07 -17.21
C SER A 17 7.75 0.10 -17.49
N TYR A 18 7.96 -0.79 -18.47
CA TYR A 18 6.91 -1.63 -19.05
C TYR A 18 6.19 -2.53 -18.04
N PHE A 19 6.92 -3.10 -17.07
CA PHE A 19 6.31 -3.94 -16.04
C PHE A 19 5.39 -3.15 -15.11
N SER A 20 5.76 -1.91 -14.77
CA SER A 20 4.92 -1.01 -13.98
C SER A 20 3.67 -0.60 -14.75
N ALA A 21 3.84 -0.22 -16.02
CA ALA A 21 2.74 0.12 -16.91
C ALA A 21 1.77 -1.07 -17.05
N LEU A 22 2.29 -2.26 -17.32
CA LEU A 22 1.49 -3.47 -17.48
C LEU A 22 0.77 -3.86 -16.18
N ALA A 23 1.43 -3.75 -15.03
CA ALA A 23 0.81 -4.08 -13.75
C ALA A 23 -0.41 -3.20 -13.48
N MET A 24 -0.29 -1.90 -13.73
CA MET A 24 -1.36 -0.93 -13.51
C MET A 24 -2.45 -1.02 -14.57
N SER A 25 -2.10 -1.21 -15.85
CA SER A 25 -3.08 -1.34 -16.92
C SER A 25 -3.93 -2.61 -16.74
N LEU A 26 -3.33 -3.74 -16.37
CA LEU A 26 -4.06 -4.99 -16.09
C LEU A 26 -5.04 -4.87 -14.93
N ALA A 27 -4.93 -3.87 -14.06
CA ALA A 27 -5.90 -3.61 -12.98
C ALA A 27 -7.11 -2.77 -13.43
N LEU A 28 -7.02 -2.03 -14.54
CA LEU A 28 -8.12 -1.16 -14.99
C LEU A 28 -9.41 -1.94 -15.31
N PRO A 29 -9.38 -3.12 -15.97
CA PRO A 29 -10.59 -3.89 -16.19
C PRO A 29 -11.22 -4.43 -14.89
N ASP A 30 -10.43 -4.66 -13.82
CA ASP A 30 -11.01 -4.97 -12.49
C ASP A 30 -11.81 -3.77 -11.97
N ILE A 31 -11.26 -2.56 -12.08
CA ILE A 31 -11.90 -1.32 -11.61
C ILE A 31 -13.18 -1.04 -12.40
N CYS A 32 -13.11 -1.10 -13.73
CA CYS A 32 -14.26 -0.84 -14.58
C CYS A 32 -15.31 -1.97 -14.49
N GLY A 33 -14.89 -3.23 -14.38
CA GLY A 33 -15.80 -4.35 -14.15
C GLY A 33 -16.51 -4.28 -12.81
N ALA A 34 -15.84 -3.81 -11.75
CA ALA A 34 -16.49 -3.58 -10.46
C ALA A 34 -17.57 -2.49 -10.52
N ALA A 35 -17.34 -1.43 -11.30
CA ALA A 35 -18.32 -0.37 -11.52
C ALA A 35 -19.49 -0.80 -12.41
N GLU A 36 -19.25 -1.58 -13.48
CA GLU A 36 -20.30 -2.08 -14.38
C GLU A 36 -21.18 -3.14 -13.70
N TYR A 37 -20.58 -4.00 -12.86
CA TYR A 37 -21.22 -5.17 -12.28
C TYR A 37 -21.11 -5.20 -10.75
N PRO A 38 -21.73 -4.26 -10.01
CA PRO A 38 -21.56 -4.15 -8.56
C PRO A 38 -22.08 -5.37 -7.77
N ASN A 39 -23.05 -6.10 -8.33
CA ASN A 39 -23.68 -7.27 -7.68
C ASN A 39 -22.98 -8.59 -8.01
N GLU A 40 -22.03 -8.61 -8.94
CA GLU A 40 -21.27 -9.82 -9.27
C GLU A 40 -20.10 -9.97 -8.29
N THR A 41 -20.08 -11.09 -7.58
CA THR A 41 -19.09 -11.36 -6.52
C THR A 41 -17.78 -11.91 -7.09
N SER A 42 -17.84 -12.57 -8.25
CA SER A 42 -16.67 -13.10 -8.93
C SER A 42 -15.90 -11.99 -9.63
N THR A 43 -14.76 -11.60 -9.05
CA THR A 43 -13.82 -10.67 -9.69
C THR A 43 -13.41 -11.13 -11.08
N ALA A 44 -13.21 -12.44 -11.28
CA ALA A 44 -12.89 -13.01 -12.59
C ALA A 44 -14.00 -12.75 -13.61
N LYS A 45 -15.26 -12.99 -13.22
CA LYS A 45 -16.40 -12.82 -14.12
C LYS A 45 -16.58 -11.36 -14.53
N ARG A 46 -16.52 -10.44 -13.57
CA ARG A 46 -16.59 -8.99 -13.86
C ARG A 46 -15.51 -8.53 -14.82
N TYR A 47 -14.28 -8.97 -14.59
CA TYR A 47 -13.15 -8.64 -15.44
C TYR A 47 -13.35 -9.13 -16.87
N ILE A 48 -13.65 -10.42 -17.02
CA ILE A 48 -13.75 -11.08 -18.32
C ILE A 48 -14.95 -10.52 -19.09
N GLU A 49 -16.10 -10.35 -18.45
CA GLU A 49 -17.31 -9.80 -19.08
C GLU A 49 -17.10 -8.35 -19.52
N TRP A 50 -16.51 -7.51 -18.65
CA TRP A 50 -16.22 -6.12 -19.00
C TRP A 50 -15.23 -6.04 -20.16
N TYR A 51 -14.12 -6.79 -20.09
CA TYR A 51 -13.11 -6.79 -21.15
C TYR A 51 -13.72 -7.27 -22.47
N ASN A 52 -14.44 -8.40 -22.48
CA ASN A 52 -15.04 -8.92 -23.70
C ASN A 52 -16.06 -7.95 -24.29
N LYS A 53 -16.87 -7.29 -23.46
CA LYS A 53 -17.88 -6.33 -23.89
C LYS A 53 -17.30 -5.07 -24.54
N TYR A 54 -16.17 -4.56 -24.05
CA TYR A 54 -15.64 -3.26 -24.48
C TYR A 54 -14.34 -3.34 -25.30
N LEU A 55 -13.65 -4.48 -25.28
CA LEU A 55 -12.40 -4.71 -26.02
C LEU A 55 -12.45 -5.99 -26.86
N GLY A 56 -13.22 -7.00 -26.44
CA GLY A 56 -13.24 -8.31 -27.10
C GLY A 56 -13.63 -8.26 -28.57
N GLU A 57 -14.66 -7.49 -28.93
CA GLU A 57 -15.10 -7.33 -30.33
C GLU A 57 -14.04 -6.67 -31.21
N TYR A 58 -13.24 -5.73 -30.68
CA TYR A 58 -12.16 -5.10 -31.44
C TYR A 58 -10.96 -6.04 -31.64
N MET A 59 -10.78 -7.02 -30.75
CA MET A 59 -9.65 -7.94 -30.76
C MET A 59 -9.91 -9.22 -31.55
N SER A 60 -11.18 -9.56 -31.80
CA SER A 60 -11.59 -10.74 -32.55
C SER A 60 -11.86 -10.39 -34.01
N ASP A 61 -11.53 -11.30 -34.93
CA ASP A 61 -11.73 -11.13 -36.37
C ASP A 61 -12.70 -12.17 -36.98
N ASP A 62 -13.55 -12.79 -36.14
CA ASP A 62 -14.52 -13.86 -36.48
C ASP A 62 -13.94 -15.10 -37.18
N SER A 63 -12.61 -15.18 -37.33
CA SER A 63 -11.92 -16.25 -38.05
C SER A 63 -11.84 -17.57 -37.25
N GLY A 64 -12.31 -17.56 -35.99
CA GLY A 64 -12.14 -18.66 -35.04
C GLY A 64 -10.69 -18.85 -34.57
N ASN A 65 -9.78 -17.94 -34.94
CA ASN A 65 -8.41 -17.92 -34.45
C ASN A 65 -8.35 -17.45 -32.99
N PRO A 66 -7.29 -17.83 -32.24
CA PRO A 66 -7.06 -17.26 -30.93
C PRO A 66 -6.95 -15.74 -31.03
N TYR A 67 -7.59 -15.04 -30.12
CA TYR A 67 -7.52 -13.59 -30.01
C TYR A 67 -7.27 -13.20 -28.56
N LEU A 68 -6.89 -11.95 -28.31
CA LEU A 68 -6.56 -11.48 -26.97
C LEU A 68 -7.84 -11.28 -26.13
N SER A 69 -8.49 -12.38 -25.75
CA SER A 69 -9.77 -12.38 -25.05
C SER A 69 -9.62 -11.95 -23.59
N GLY A 70 -10.73 -11.55 -22.97
CA GLY A 70 -10.77 -11.20 -21.55
C GLY A 70 -10.30 -12.33 -20.65
N GLU A 71 -10.47 -13.59 -21.05
CA GLU A 71 -9.96 -14.75 -20.32
C GLU A 71 -8.42 -14.84 -20.37
N ILE A 72 -7.81 -14.61 -21.54
CA ILE A 72 -6.34 -14.56 -21.69
C ILE A 72 -5.77 -13.42 -20.83
N VAL A 73 -6.36 -12.22 -20.93
CA VAL A 73 -5.85 -11.04 -20.21
C VAL A 73 -6.06 -11.17 -18.69
N TYR A 74 -7.19 -11.73 -18.25
CA TYR A 74 -7.41 -12.05 -16.84
C TYR A 74 -6.42 -13.09 -16.31
N ASN A 75 -6.14 -14.13 -17.11
CA ASN A 75 -5.13 -15.13 -16.78
C ASN A 75 -3.75 -14.49 -16.64
N LEU A 76 -3.34 -13.67 -17.62
CA LEU A 76 -2.10 -12.89 -17.59
C LEU A 76 -2.02 -12.00 -16.35
N ARG A 77 -3.10 -11.30 -16.00
CA ARG A 77 -3.19 -10.47 -14.80
C ARG A 77 -2.89 -11.29 -13.54
N ASN A 78 -3.47 -12.48 -13.40
CA ASN A 78 -3.24 -13.32 -12.23
C ASN A 78 -1.81 -13.87 -12.16
N THR A 79 -1.30 -14.41 -13.28
CA THR A 79 0.08 -14.94 -13.32
C THR A 79 1.11 -13.83 -13.13
N PHE A 80 0.92 -12.67 -13.75
CA PHE A 80 1.83 -11.54 -13.66
C PHE A 80 1.84 -10.91 -12.27
N LEU A 81 0.67 -10.60 -11.70
CA LEU A 81 0.58 -9.88 -10.43
C LEU A 81 0.73 -10.76 -9.18
N HIS A 82 0.32 -12.04 -9.24
CA HIS A 82 0.30 -12.92 -8.07
C HIS A 82 1.36 -14.01 -8.10
N ALA A 83 1.71 -14.53 -9.29
CA ALA A 83 2.77 -15.52 -9.43
C ALA A 83 4.11 -14.90 -9.85
N GLY A 84 4.15 -13.62 -10.27
CA GLY A 84 5.36 -12.97 -10.76
C GLY A 84 5.84 -13.52 -12.12
N SER A 85 4.94 -14.15 -12.88
CA SER A 85 5.25 -14.77 -14.17
C SER A 85 4.62 -13.95 -15.31
N PRO A 86 5.43 -13.31 -16.19
CA PRO A 86 4.94 -12.56 -17.35
C PRO A 86 4.54 -13.48 -18.51
N ASN A 87 3.69 -14.45 -18.22
CA ASN A 87 3.19 -15.46 -19.16
C ASN A 87 1.78 -15.90 -18.73
N ILE A 88 1.07 -16.64 -19.57
CA ILE A 88 -0.24 -17.22 -19.23
C ILE A 88 -0.10 -18.68 -18.81
N ASP A 89 -1.06 -19.15 -18.02
CA ASP A 89 -1.32 -20.57 -17.76
C ASP A 89 -2.45 -21.04 -18.69
N SER A 90 -2.07 -21.55 -19.85
CA SER A 90 -2.98 -21.94 -20.93
C SER A 90 -4.03 -22.98 -20.50
N ASN A 91 -3.66 -23.87 -19.56
CA ASN A 91 -4.55 -24.91 -19.04
C ASN A 91 -5.73 -24.34 -18.22
N LYS A 92 -5.66 -23.07 -17.81
CA LYS A 92 -6.73 -22.38 -17.10
C LYS A 92 -7.65 -21.57 -18.01
N ILE A 93 -7.39 -21.54 -19.32
CA ILE A 93 -8.27 -20.93 -20.31
C ILE A 93 -9.32 -21.98 -20.70
N LYS A 94 -10.59 -21.64 -20.50
CA LYS A 94 -11.72 -22.53 -20.77
C LYS A 94 -12.05 -22.60 -22.24
N ASP A 95 -11.94 -21.49 -22.96
CA ASP A 95 -12.15 -21.49 -24.39
C ASP A 95 -10.98 -22.18 -25.10
N GLU A 96 -11.24 -23.39 -25.63
CA GLU A 96 -10.27 -24.18 -26.35
C GLU A 96 -9.72 -23.49 -27.60
N ALA A 97 -10.44 -22.53 -28.20
CA ALA A 97 -9.93 -21.73 -29.30
C ALA A 97 -8.77 -20.82 -28.84
N ASN A 98 -8.83 -20.36 -27.59
CA ASN A 98 -7.90 -19.42 -26.97
C ASN A 98 -6.78 -20.09 -26.14
N GLN A 99 -6.76 -21.42 -26.04
CA GLN A 99 -5.63 -22.14 -25.46
C GLN A 99 -4.41 -22.05 -26.38
N LEU A 100 -3.34 -21.42 -25.89
CA LEU A 100 -2.10 -21.19 -26.61
C LEU A 100 -0.99 -22.17 -26.21
N ASP A 101 -0.19 -22.59 -27.17
CA ASP A 101 1.06 -23.33 -26.95
C ASP A 101 2.20 -22.38 -26.56
N ARG A 102 2.15 -21.13 -27.05
CA ARG A 102 3.14 -20.09 -26.75
C ARG A 102 2.49 -18.73 -26.60
N PHE A 103 2.88 -18.02 -25.56
CA PHE A 103 2.54 -16.62 -25.33
C PHE A 103 3.81 -15.83 -25.02
N MET A 104 3.95 -14.65 -25.61
CA MET A 104 5.12 -13.80 -25.44
C MET A 104 4.72 -12.34 -25.33
N LEU A 105 5.25 -11.66 -24.31
CA LEU A 105 5.19 -10.22 -24.22
C LEU A 105 6.41 -9.60 -24.91
N PHE A 106 6.17 -8.67 -25.82
CA PHE A 106 7.20 -7.90 -26.48
C PHE A 106 7.32 -6.51 -25.83
N LEU A 107 8.55 -6.07 -25.56
CA LEU A 107 8.83 -4.78 -24.93
C LEU A 107 9.40 -3.84 -26.00
N GLY A 108 8.58 -2.93 -26.53
CA GLY A 108 9.00 -2.05 -27.62
C GLY A 108 8.11 -0.83 -27.80
N ASP A 109 8.56 0.09 -28.67
CA ASP A 109 7.91 1.40 -28.91
C ASP A 109 7.55 1.67 -30.39
N ARG A 110 7.65 0.68 -31.29
CA ARG A 110 7.48 0.93 -32.74
C ARG A 110 6.62 -0.05 -33.51
N THR A 111 5.94 -0.94 -32.82
CA THR A 111 5.04 -1.89 -33.48
C THR A 111 3.90 -2.14 -32.53
N GLU A 112 2.83 -1.36 -32.67
CA GLU A 112 1.55 -1.61 -32.01
C GLU A 112 0.99 -2.93 -32.55
N MET A 113 1.43 -4.03 -31.96
CA MET A 113 1.27 -5.36 -32.52
C MET A 113 0.68 -6.33 -31.49
N CYS A 114 -0.40 -6.97 -31.89
CA CYS A 114 -0.80 -8.28 -31.41
C CYS A 114 -0.70 -9.23 -32.61
N VAL A 115 0.22 -10.18 -32.57
CA VAL A 115 0.43 -11.15 -33.67
C VAL A 115 0.04 -12.52 -33.19
N THR A 116 -0.90 -13.12 -33.91
CA THR A 116 -1.34 -14.49 -33.71
C THR A 116 -0.78 -15.35 -34.84
N LEU A 117 -0.19 -16.48 -34.48
CA LEU A 117 0.19 -17.53 -35.42
C LEU A 117 -0.65 -18.76 -35.09
N PHE A 118 -1.50 -19.14 -36.03
CA PHE A 118 -2.28 -20.36 -35.95
C PHE A 118 -1.89 -21.29 -37.10
N ILE A 119 -1.38 -22.47 -36.74
CA ILE A 119 -1.13 -23.55 -37.69
C ILE A 119 -2.13 -24.66 -37.35
N ASN A 120 -2.97 -25.00 -38.31
CA ASN A 120 -3.93 -26.08 -38.19
C ASN A 120 -3.85 -26.99 -39.40
N THR A 121 -3.14 -28.10 -39.24
CA THR A 121 -2.99 -29.14 -40.25
C THR A 121 -3.42 -30.48 -39.67
N SER A 122 -3.55 -31.52 -40.49
CA SER A 122 -3.85 -32.87 -40.01
C SER A 122 -2.78 -33.47 -39.08
N ILE A 123 -1.58 -32.91 -39.04
CA ILE A 123 -0.42 -33.45 -38.32
C ILE A 123 -0.04 -32.57 -37.12
N VAL A 124 -0.13 -31.25 -37.27
CA VAL A 124 0.25 -30.29 -36.24
C VAL A 124 -0.82 -29.23 -36.05
N LYS A 125 -1.09 -28.96 -34.77
CA LYS A 125 -1.87 -27.82 -34.29
C LYS A 125 -0.95 -26.98 -33.40
N LEU A 126 -0.78 -25.70 -33.75
CA LEU A 126 0.05 -24.76 -32.99
C LEU A 126 -0.65 -23.41 -32.91
N ARG A 127 -0.75 -22.85 -31.70
CA ARG A 127 -1.26 -21.52 -31.43
C ARG A 127 -0.23 -20.72 -30.65
N SER A 128 0.26 -19.65 -31.26
CA SER A 128 1.20 -18.74 -30.62
C SER A 128 0.66 -17.32 -30.68
N MET A 129 0.86 -16.56 -29.61
CA MET A 129 0.51 -15.14 -29.55
C MET A 129 1.69 -14.32 -29.05
N ILE A 130 1.94 -13.20 -29.71
CA ILE A 130 2.92 -12.20 -29.31
C ILE A 130 2.16 -10.89 -29.11
N VAL A 131 2.28 -10.31 -27.92
CA VAL A 131 1.58 -9.06 -27.56
C VAL A 131 2.61 -8.01 -27.18
N ASP A 132 2.60 -6.88 -27.89
CA ASP A 132 3.36 -5.71 -27.49
C ASP A 132 2.76 -5.08 -26.22
N VAL A 133 3.59 -4.86 -25.21
CA VAL A 133 3.14 -4.34 -23.91
C VAL A 133 2.63 -2.91 -24.02
N THR A 134 3.25 -2.08 -24.87
CA THR A 134 2.81 -0.70 -25.10
C THR A 134 1.42 -0.69 -25.73
N TYR A 135 1.21 -1.52 -26.76
CA TYR A 135 -0.10 -1.71 -27.40
C TYR A 135 -1.16 -2.11 -26.37
N LEU A 136 -0.94 -3.21 -25.65
CA LEU A 136 -1.91 -3.71 -24.67
C LEU A 136 -2.24 -2.66 -23.60
N CYS A 137 -1.23 -1.97 -23.07
CA CYS A 137 -1.44 -0.92 -22.07
C CYS A 137 -2.27 0.23 -22.62
N LYS A 138 -1.94 0.75 -23.81
CA LYS A 138 -2.70 1.84 -24.44
C LYS A 138 -4.14 1.43 -24.70
N THR A 139 -4.37 0.26 -25.30
CA THR A 139 -5.72 -0.21 -25.60
C THR A 139 -6.58 -0.33 -24.34
N ILE A 140 -6.04 -0.89 -23.26
CA ILE A 140 -6.76 -0.96 -21.99
C ILE A 140 -7.00 0.43 -21.41
N CYS A 141 -5.99 1.32 -21.44
CA CYS A 141 -6.11 2.70 -20.95
C CYS A 141 -7.19 3.49 -21.69
N ASP A 142 -7.15 3.50 -23.02
CA ASP A 142 -8.09 4.27 -23.86
C ASP A 142 -9.53 3.82 -23.62
N CYS A 143 -9.76 2.50 -23.62
CA CYS A 143 -11.08 1.93 -23.37
C CYS A 143 -11.57 2.21 -21.94
N SER A 144 -10.71 2.03 -20.93
CA SER A 144 -11.07 2.29 -19.53
C SER A 144 -11.35 3.77 -19.27
N LEU A 145 -10.57 4.65 -19.89
CA LEU A 145 -10.74 6.11 -19.80
C LEU A 145 -12.05 6.54 -20.46
N TRP A 146 -12.33 6.06 -21.66
CA TRP A 146 -13.59 6.29 -22.35
C TRP A 146 -14.77 5.79 -21.51
N TYR A 147 -14.70 4.56 -21.01
CA TYR A 147 -15.76 3.97 -20.21
C TYR A 147 -16.01 4.79 -18.93
N TYR A 148 -14.94 5.18 -18.23
CA TYR A 148 -15.03 6.04 -17.05
C TYR A 148 -15.71 7.38 -17.35
N LYS A 149 -15.27 8.10 -18.40
CA LYS A 149 -15.83 9.40 -18.77
C LYS A 149 -17.33 9.34 -19.12
N ASN A 150 -17.79 8.23 -19.68
CA ASN A 150 -19.19 8.03 -20.08
C ASN A 150 -20.06 7.39 -18.99
N ASN A 151 -19.48 6.96 -17.87
CA ASN A 151 -20.20 6.23 -16.81
C ASN A 151 -19.78 6.69 -15.41
N THR A 152 -19.40 7.95 -15.23
CA THR A 152 -18.85 8.48 -13.97
C THR A 152 -19.74 8.20 -12.76
N ASN A 153 -21.06 8.19 -12.94
CA ASN A 153 -22.05 7.89 -11.92
C ASN A 153 -22.02 6.44 -11.39
N LYS A 154 -21.41 5.49 -12.12
CA LYS A 154 -21.24 4.10 -11.69
C LYS A 154 -20.03 3.90 -10.78
N PHE A 155 -19.13 4.89 -10.74
CA PHE A 155 -17.90 4.77 -9.97
C PHE A 155 -18.07 5.37 -8.58
N HIS A 156 -17.74 4.57 -7.58
CA HIS A 156 -17.64 5.00 -6.21
C HIS A 156 -16.21 4.73 -5.74
N PHE A 157 -15.48 5.80 -5.47
CA PHE A 157 -14.11 5.71 -4.95
C PHE A 157 -14.09 6.19 -3.50
N ASP A 158 -13.70 5.29 -2.61
CA ASP A 158 -13.39 5.62 -1.23
C ASP A 158 -11.87 5.81 -1.11
N PHE A 159 -11.43 7.04 -0.82
CA PHE A 159 -10.00 7.35 -0.70
C PHE A 159 -9.70 8.24 0.52
N SER A 160 -8.60 7.89 1.19
CA SER A 160 -7.97 8.70 2.22
C SER A 160 -6.52 8.94 1.81
N ILE A 161 -6.34 9.74 0.75
CA ILE A 161 -5.03 10.06 0.17
C ILE A 161 -4.87 11.57 0.19
N ASP A 162 -3.77 12.03 0.76
CA ASP A 162 -3.36 13.43 0.76
C ASP A 162 -1.87 13.54 0.40
N THR A 163 -1.50 14.62 -0.27
CA THR A 163 -0.10 14.94 -0.50
C THR A 163 0.51 15.51 0.77
N GLN A 164 1.80 15.28 0.99
CA GLN A 164 2.48 15.86 2.15
C GLN A 164 2.41 17.39 2.15
N ASP A 165 2.51 18.02 0.98
CA ASP A 165 2.48 19.48 0.87
C ASP A 165 1.09 20.05 1.16
N HIS A 166 0.01 19.43 0.63
CA HIS A 166 -1.37 19.82 0.97
C HIS A 166 -1.70 19.55 2.44
N PHE A 167 -1.26 18.40 2.98
CA PHE A 167 -1.46 18.08 4.40
C PHE A 167 -0.75 19.09 5.32
N LEU A 168 0.44 19.56 4.94
CA LEU A 168 1.22 20.53 5.70
C LEU A 168 0.81 21.99 5.44
N SER A 169 0.16 22.31 4.33
CA SER A 169 -0.27 23.68 4.02
C SER A 169 -1.43 24.14 4.91
N GLY A 170 -2.19 23.20 5.49
CA GLY A 170 -3.35 23.52 6.33
C GLY A 170 -4.53 24.11 5.54
N GLU A 171 -4.48 24.11 4.21
CA GLU A 171 -5.52 24.64 3.32
C GLU A 171 -6.71 23.69 3.13
N GLY A 172 -6.65 22.49 3.72
CA GLY A 172 -7.76 21.55 3.74
C GLY A 172 -8.92 22.07 4.58
N LYS A 173 -9.89 22.76 3.96
CA LYS A 173 -11.27 22.70 4.46
C LYS A 173 -11.64 21.23 4.47
N LEU A 174 -11.86 20.68 5.66
CA LEU A 174 -12.49 19.38 5.75
C LEU A 174 -13.84 19.46 4.99
N PRO A 175 -14.19 18.46 4.17
CA PRO A 175 -15.58 18.32 3.75
C PRO A 175 -16.46 18.33 5.01
N SER A 176 -17.66 18.92 4.96
CA SER A 176 -18.53 19.09 6.14
C SER A 176 -18.58 17.80 6.97
N GLY A 177 -18.01 17.80 8.18
CA GLY A 177 -17.61 16.54 8.82
C GLY A 177 -16.15 16.49 9.27
N ASP A 178 -15.83 16.44 10.57
CA ASP A 178 -14.56 15.84 11.00
C ASP A 178 -14.70 14.31 10.92
N PRO A 179 -13.99 13.63 9.99
CA PRO A 179 -14.17 12.20 9.74
C PRO A 179 -13.77 11.34 10.95
N ILE A 180 -12.94 11.87 11.86
CA ILE A 180 -12.61 11.18 13.10
C ILE A 180 -13.78 11.28 14.10
N ILE A 181 -14.43 12.44 14.18
CA ILE A 181 -15.65 12.61 15.00
C ILE A 181 -16.78 11.72 14.49
N GLU A 182 -16.99 11.67 13.18
CA GLU A 182 -17.99 10.80 12.56
C GLU A 182 -17.72 9.31 12.88
N ALA A 183 -16.47 8.86 12.70
CA ALA A 183 -16.07 7.49 13.03
C ALA A 183 -16.18 7.18 14.53
N LEU A 184 -15.88 8.13 15.42
CA LEU A 184 -16.04 7.98 16.87
C LEU A 184 -17.53 7.85 17.24
N ASN A 185 -18.39 8.68 16.65
CA ASN A 185 -19.82 8.66 16.90
C ASN A 185 -20.48 7.38 16.40
N GLN A 186 -20.11 6.88 15.21
CA GLN A 186 -20.57 5.57 14.73
C GLN A 186 -20.15 4.43 15.67
N LYS A 187 -18.94 4.47 16.21
CA LYS A 187 -18.48 3.47 17.19
C LYS A 187 -19.28 3.52 18.49
N LEU A 188 -19.59 4.72 18.98
CA LEU A 188 -20.42 4.91 20.18
C LEU A 188 -21.85 4.40 19.95
N GLU A 189 -22.42 4.68 18.78
CA GLU A 189 -23.74 4.17 18.38
C GLU A 189 -23.76 2.64 18.34
N GLN A 190 -22.76 2.01 17.74
CA GLN A 190 -22.63 0.55 17.71
C GLN A 190 -22.45 -0.07 19.11
N SER A 191 -21.87 0.66 20.07
CA SER A 191 -21.77 0.21 21.46
C SER A 191 -23.01 0.49 22.31
N GLY A 192 -24.08 1.08 21.74
CA GLY A 192 -25.27 1.49 22.49
C GLY A 192 -25.05 2.69 23.41
N ASP A 193 -23.91 3.38 23.25
CA ASP A 193 -23.57 4.57 24.00
C ASP A 193 -24.29 5.76 23.38
N THR A 194 -24.98 6.57 24.19
CA THR A 194 -25.80 7.69 23.72
C THR A 194 -25.00 8.99 23.57
N ARG A 195 -23.75 9.02 24.03
CA ARG A 195 -22.89 10.21 23.96
C ARG A 195 -22.40 10.46 22.54
N ARG A 196 -22.27 11.73 22.14
CA ARG A 196 -21.79 12.12 20.81
C ARG A 196 -20.78 13.25 20.91
N PHE A 197 -19.74 13.18 20.09
CA PHE A 197 -18.78 14.25 19.87
C PHE A 197 -19.35 15.23 18.84
N GLN A 198 -19.13 16.54 19.05
CA GLN A 198 -19.51 17.59 18.10
C GLN A 198 -18.28 18.25 17.47
N GLU A 199 -18.43 18.68 16.23
CA GLU A 199 -17.42 19.44 15.51
C GLU A 199 -17.09 20.77 16.21
N SER A 200 -15.80 21.00 16.43
CA SER A 200 -15.32 22.32 16.82
C SER A 200 -15.20 23.21 15.58
N GLN A 201 -15.50 24.51 15.70
CA GLN A 201 -15.32 25.48 14.62
C GLN A 201 -13.86 25.69 14.20
N TYR A 202 -12.90 25.08 14.92
CA TYR A 202 -11.48 25.17 14.63
C TYR A 202 -10.94 23.80 14.19
N HIS A 203 -10.72 23.67 12.89
CA HIS A 203 -10.22 22.46 12.24
C HIS A 203 -8.74 22.21 12.57
N ASN A 204 -8.44 21.22 13.43
CA ASN A 204 -7.13 20.56 13.46
C ASN A 204 -7.17 19.16 14.12
N MET A 205 -6.69 18.18 13.35
CA MET A 205 -7.27 16.83 13.20
C MET A 205 -6.81 15.75 14.21
N ALA A 206 -5.69 15.86 14.94
CA ALA A 206 -5.19 14.70 15.72
C ALA A 206 -4.62 15.02 17.10
N ASP A 207 -3.86 16.11 17.23
CA ASP A 207 -3.28 16.53 18.51
C ASP A 207 -4.35 17.08 19.46
N VAL A 208 -5.42 17.69 18.92
CA VAL A 208 -6.57 18.19 19.70
C VAL A 208 -7.40 17.04 20.23
N ILE A 209 -7.65 16.02 19.41
CA ILE A 209 -8.40 14.83 19.80
C ILE A 209 -7.60 14.07 20.86
N THR A 210 -6.36 13.66 20.57
CA THR A 210 -5.55 12.89 21.53
C THR A 210 -5.25 13.68 22.81
N GLY A 211 -4.94 14.97 22.71
CA GLY A 211 -4.70 15.84 23.86
C GLY A 211 -5.96 16.09 24.69
N GLY A 212 -7.10 16.31 24.04
CA GLY A 212 -8.40 16.47 24.69
C GLY A 212 -8.86 15.18 25.39
N PHE A 213 -8.73 14.03 24.73
CA PHE A 213 -9.01 12.72 25.32
C PHE A 213 -8.12 12.46 26.54
N ASN A 214 -6.80 12.61 26.40
CA ASN A 214 -5.89 12.41 27.53
C ASN A 214 -6.20 13.36 28.69
N TYR A 215 -6.56 14.62 28.41
CA TYR A 215 -6.94 15.56 29.46
C TYR A 215 -8.26 15.21 30.15
N ILE A 216 -9.30 14.85 29.40
CA ILE A 216 -10.60 14.43 29.94
C ILE A 216 -10.42 13.18 30.81
N PHE A 217 -9.69 12.18 30.35
CA PHE A 217 -9.54 10.91 31.07
C PHE A 217 -8.43 10.93 32.15
N SER A 218 -7.59 11.96 32.19
CA SER A 218 -6.62 12.18 33.28
C SER A 218 -7.15 13.11 34.38
N ASN A 219 -8.23 13.85 34.12
CA ASN A 219 -8.89 14.69 35.11
C ASN A 219 -10.14 13.97 35.62
N GLU A 220 -10.12 13.55 36.89
CA GLU A 220 -11.20 12.72 37.44
C GLU A 220 -12.55 13.44 37.43
N GLU A 221 -12.58 14.76 37.59
CA GLU A 221 -13.81 15.56 37.54
C GLU A 221 -14.40 15.62 36.12
N LEU A 222 -13.57 15.92 35.11
CA LEU A 222 -14.01 15.93 33.71
C LEU A 222 -14.39 14.54 33.21
N LYS A 223 -13.67 13.50 33.66
CA LYS A 223 -13.99 12.10 33.40
C LYS A 223 -15.36 11.75 33.99
N GLN A 224 -15.64 12.11 35.23
CA GLN A 224 -16.96 11.84 35.83
C GLN A 224 -18.07 12.63 35.14
N ARG A 225 -17.83 13.89 34.75
CA ARG A 225 -18.78 14.68 33.96
C ARG A 225 -19.08 14.03 32.60
N TYR A 226 -18.06 13.54 31.89
CA TYR A 226 -18.23 12.77 30.66
C TYR A 226 -18.99 11.45 30.88
N LEU A 227 -18.68 10.72 31.98
CA LEU A 227 -19.36 9.48 32.35
C LEU A 227 -20.83 9.71 32.72
N ASN A 228 -21.16 10.87 33.27
CA ASN A 228 -22.51 11.28 33.62
C ASN A 228 -23.29 11.87 32.43
N GLY A 229 -22.72 11.83 31.22
CA GLY A 229 -23.38 12.28 30.00
C GLY A 229 -23.37 13.80 29.81
N GLU A 230 -22.56 14.54 30.57
CA GLU A 230 -22.42 15.98 30.37
C GLU A 230 -21.65 16.32 29.09
N GLU A 231 -22.07 17.42 28.47
CA GLU A 231 -21.49 17.94 27.24
C GLU A 231 -20.15 18.65 27.54
N ILE A 232 -19.04 18.16 26.96
CA ILE A 232 -17.71 18.75 27.16
C ILE A 232 -17.25 19.43 25.86
N LYS A 233 -17.16 20.76 25.90
CA LYS A 233 -16.59 21.57 24.82
C LYS A 233 -15.10 21.79 25.05
N LEU A 234 -14.28 21.23 24.15
CA LEU A 234 -12.84 21.50 24.11
C LEU A 234 -12.61 22.78 23.29
N VAL A 235 -12.33 23.90 23.95
CA VAL A 235 -12.00 25.17 23.30
C VAL A 235 -10.51 25.45 23.50
N ARG A 236 -9.79 25.77 22.42
CA ARG A 236 -8.45 26.34 22.51
C ARG A 236 -8.46 27.78 22.05
N THR A 237 -8.05 28.70 22.90
CA THR A 237 -7.61 30.04 22.51
C THR A 237 -6.21 29.93 21.92
N MET A 238 -6.06 30.21 20.63
CA MET A 238 -4.74 30.26 20.00
C MET A 238 -4.02 31.54 20.42
N LEU A 239 -2.82 31.43 21.00
CA LEU A 239 -1.80 32.46 20.85
C LEU A 239 -0.58 31.87 20.14
N PRO A 240 0.10 32.66 19.29
CA PRO A 240 1.28 32.20 18.58
C PRO A 240 2.46 32.10 19.54
N THR A 241 3.18 30.99 19.42
CA THR A 241 4.49 30.68 20.00
C THR A 241 4.61 30.47 21.53
N ASP A 242 5.10 29.26 21.84
CA ASP A 242 5.75 28.77 23.05
C ASP A 242 5.03 28.87 24.42
N THR A 243 4.60 27.68 24.89
CA THR A 243 4.10 27.31 26.24
C THR A 243 2.61 27.56 26.49
N PRO A 244 1.78 26.52 26.79
CA PRO A 244 0.39 26.72 27.18
C PRO A 244 0.34 27.35 28.58
N VAL A 245 -0.07 28.61 28.65
CA VAL A 245 -0.61 29.23 29.87
C VAL A 245 -2.13 29.14 29.74
N ILE A 246 -2.77 28.34 30.59
CA ILE A 246 -4.22 28.30 30.74
C ILE A 246 -4.53 28.95 32.09
N THR A 247 -5.14 30.13 32.05
CA THR A 247 -5.61 30.85 33.23
C THR A 247 -6.94 30.24 33.70
N SER A 248 -6.94 29.67 34.91
CA SER A 248 -8.15 29.59 35.73
C SER A 248 -8.43 30.98 36.30
N ASN A 249 -9.66 31.46 36.24
CA ASN A 249 -10.07 32.64 37.02
C ASN A 249 -10.05 32.30 38.51
N THR A 250 -8.88 32.48 39.14
CA THR A 250 -8.68 32.69 40.59
C THR A 250 -7.21 33.07 40.82
N GLU A 251 -6.97 34.22 41.47
CA GLU A 251 -5.65 34.82 41.75
C GLU A 251 -4.74 33.96 42.67
N SER A 252 -3.44 33.88 42.35
CA SER A 252 -2.29 34.40 43.14
C SER A 252 -0.93 33.66 42.93
N THR A 253 0.08 34.47 42.56
CA THR A 253 1.55 34.45 42.83
C THR A 253 2.52 33.31 42.41
N VAL A 254 3.32 33.61 41.35
CA VAL A 254 4.82 33.62 41.24
C VAL A 254 5.64 32.30 41.36
N LYS A 255 6.29 31.80 40.28
CA LYS A 255 7.74 31.96 39.87
C LYS A 255 8.22 30.91 38.81
N LYS A 256 9.06 31.41 37.87
CA LYS A 256 9.94 30.85 36.79
C LYS A 256 10.43 29.38 36.94
N GLU A 257 10.78 28.60 35.90
CA GLU A 257 11.74 28.88 34.82
C GLU A 257 11.82 27.76 33.74
N SER A 258 12.22 28.16 32.52
CA SER A 258 13.02 27.49 31.47
C SER A 258 12.62 26.15 30.79
N ALA A 259 12.53 26.28 29.47
CA ALA A 259 12.33 25.29 28.40
C ALA A 259 13.72 24.94 27.74
N PRO A 260 13.84 24.38 26.52
CA PRO A 260 13.21 23.22 25.85
C PRO A 260 14.19 22.43 24.90
N LYS A 261 13.60 21.61 23.99
CA LYS A 261 14.01 21.29 22.58
C LYS A 261 14.95 20.08 22.39
N LYS A 262 14.87 19.27 21.32
CA LYS A 262 13.94 19.08 20.17
C LYS A 262 14.36 17.77 19.45
N LYS A 263 13.38 17.07 18.87
CA LYS A 263 13.23 16.52 17.48
C LYS A 263 14.51 16.09 16.69
N THR A 264 14.53 15.09 15.79
CA THR A 264 13.60 14.85 14.66
C THR A 264 13.96 13.55 13.88
N ALA A 265 12.93 12.86 13.35
CA ALA A 265 12.75 12.15 12.04
C ALA A 265 13.88 11.26 11.41
N SER A 266 13.69 9.94 11.19
CA SER A 266 13.06 9.20 10.04
C SER A 266 14.04 8.95 8.85
N PRO A 267 13.85 8.02 7.87
CA PRO A 267 12.75 7.08 7.54
C PRO A 267 13.18 5.63 7.13
N SER A 268 12.27 4.66 6.93
CA SER A 268 12.43 3.57 5.90
C SER A 268 11.23 2.61 5.69
N LYS A 269 10.89 2.47 4.39
CA LYS A 269 10.53 1.31 3.54
C LYS A 269 9.77 0.07 4.08
N LYS A 270 8.81 -0.36 3.24
CA LYS A 270 7.87 -1.50 3.31
C LYS A 270 8.45 -2.80 3.88
N LYS A 271 7.72 -3.36 4.85
CA LYS A 271 7.92 -4.63 5.54
C LYS A 271 7.26 -5.77 4.78
N THR A 272 8.02 -6.81 4.42
CA THR A 272 7.50 -8.19 4.38
C THR A 272 7.11 -8.57 5.81
N LYS A 273 6.05 -9.36 6.02
CA LYS A 273 5.68 -9.84 7.37
C LYS A 273 6.95 -10.41 8.04
N PRO A 274 7.45 -9.81 9.14
CA PRO A 274 8.66 -10.30 9.75
C PRO A 274 8.36 -11.68 10.31
N ASP A 275 9.16 -12.66 9.90
CA ASP A 275 9.26 -13.92 10.63
C ASP A 275 9.39 -13.58 12.13
N LYS A 276 8.66 -14.25 13.03
CA LYS A 276 8.66 -13.92 14.48
C LYS A 276 10.10 -13.79 15.01
N ARG A 277 11.01 -14.58 14.44
CA ARG A 277 12.46 -14.54 14.69
C ARG A 277 13.13 -13.26 14.18
N GLU A 278 12.79 -12.79 12.99
CA GLU A 278 13.31 -11.53 12.44
C GLU A 278 12.86 -10.31 13.27
N ALA A 279 11.61 -10.27 13.71
CA ALA A 279 11.12 -9.21 14.59
C ALA A 279 11.91 -9.17 15.92
N GLN A 280 12.16 -10.34 16.51
CA GLN A 280 12.95 -10.47 17.74
C GLN A 280 14.39 -10.00 17.56
N VAL A 281 15.07 -10.44 16.48
CA VAL A 281 16.46 -10.04 16.19
C VAL A 281 16.56 -8.54 15.92
N ARG A 282 15.61 -7.97 15.16
CA ARG A 282 15.58 -6.52 14.87
C ARG A 282 15.33 -5.68 16.14
N SER A 283 14.47 -6.13 17.04
CA SER A 283 14.21 -5.48 18.33
C SER A 283 15.45 -5.49 19.23
N PHE A 284 16.05 -6.68 19.40
CA PHE A 284 17.28 -6.85 20.20
C PHE A 284 18.43 -6.00 19.66
N PHE A 285 18.60 -5.92 18.34
CA PHE A 285 19.60 -5.06 17.73
C PHE A 285 19.41 -3.59 18.15
N GLY A 286 18.18 -3.09 18.11
CA GLY A 286 17.86 -1.72 18.49
C GLY A 286 18.16 -1.39 19.96
N GLN A 287 18.04 -2.38 20.85
CA GLN A 287 18.31 -2.22 22.28
C GLN A 287 19.81 -2.25 22.61
N HIS A 288 20.60 -3.09 21.93
CA HIS A 288 21.99 -3.40 22.30
C HIS A 288 23.07 -2.81 21.38
N PHE A 289 22.70 -2.23 20.23
CA PHE A 289 23.64 -1.64 19.26
C PHE A 289 23.28 -0.16 18.98
N LYS A 290 23.61 0.72 19.92
CA LYS A 290 23.28 2.15 19.85
C LYS A 290 24.33 2.97 19.09
N GLU A 291 25.55 2.46 18.95
CA GLU A 291 26.67 3.14 18.33
C GLU A 291 26.50 3.30 16.81
N LYS A 292 26.94 4.46 16.28
CA LYS A 292 26.77 4.84 14.87
C LYS A 292 27.37 3.81 13.91
N LYS A 293 28.53 3.25 14.24
CA LYS A 293 29.24 2.25 13.41
C LYS A 293 28.45 0.95 13.22
N TYR A 294 27.69 0.51 14.22
CA TYR A 294 26.86 -0.69 14.11
C TYR A 294 25.53 -0.40 13.41
N LYS A 295 24.92 0.77 13.65
CA LYS A 295 23.68 1.20 12.98
C LYS A 295 23.82 1.27 11.45
N GLN A 296 24.98 1.73 10.95
CA GLN A 296 25.26 1.79 9.52
C GLN A 296 25.37 0.39 8.87
N LYS A 297 25.85 -0.61 9.62
CA LYS A 297 25.96 -2.01 9.18
C LYS A 297 24.86 -2.92 9.76
N LYS A 298 23.73 -2.32 10.16
CA LYS A 298 22.60 -3.00 10.82
C LYS A 298 22.14 -4.27 10.08
N GLU A 299 21.94 -4.16 8.77
CA GLU A 299 21.38 -5.26 8.00
C GLU A 299 22.38 -6.43 7.86
N ILE A 300 23.68 -6.15 7.84
CA ILE A 300 24.72 -7.19 7.83
C ILE A 300 24.66 -8.03 9.11
N ILE A 301 24.52 -7.37 10.28
CA ILE A 301 24.47 -8.06 11.58
C ILE A 301 23.17 -8.86 11.71
N ILE A 302 22.02 -8.29 11.31
CA ILE A 302 20.73 -8.99 11.35
C ILE A 302 20.75 -10.22 10.43
N GLN A 303 21.23 -10.07 9.19
CA GLN A 303 21.26 -11.16 8.22
C GLN A 303 22.26 -12.25 8.60
N ALA A 304 23.38 -11.91 9.26
CA ALA A 304 24.32 -12.88 9.81
C ALA A 304 23.65 -13.82 10.82
N ILE A 305 22.68 -13.33 11.60
CA ILE A 305 21.93 -14.13 12.57
C ILE A 305 20.81 -14.93 11.88
N LEU A 306 20.07 -14.31 10.97
CA LEU A 306 18.90 -14.95 10.34
C LEU A 306 19.28 -16.07 9.36
N LYS A 307 20.42 -15.94 8.67
CA LYS A 307 20.86 -16.92 7.67
C LYS A 307 21.70 -18.06 8.26
N SER A 308 22.15 -17.93 9.51
CA SER A 308 23.04 -18.90 10.15
C SER A 308 22.26 -19.91 11.00
N LYS A 309 22.63 -21.18 10.87
CA LYS A 309 22.05 -22.30 11.64
C LYS A 309 22.88 -22.69 12.86
N THR A 310 24.11 -22.21 12.97
CA THR A 310 25.02 -22.50 14.10
C THR A 310 25.72 -21.24 14.60
N LYS A 311 26.20 -21.28 15.84
CA LYS A 311 27.03 -20.22 16.45
C LYS A 311 28.28 -19.89 15.64
N GLN A 312 28.98 -20.92 15.16
CA GLN A 312 30.16 -20.77 14.32
C GLN A 312 29.86 -20.09 12.98
N GLN A 313 28.70 -20.37 12.37
CA GLN A 313 28.27 -19.71 11.13
C GLN A 313 28.02 -18.22 11.32
N VAL A 314 27.45 -17.82 12.46
CA VAL A 314 27.28 -16.40 12.81
C VAL A 314 28.63 -15.71 12.91
N ASN A 315 29.58 -16.32 13.61
CA ASN A 315 30.94 -15.77 13.74
C ASN A 315 31.62 -15.62 12.37
N ASN A 316 31.57 -16.65 11.53
CA ASN A 316 32.15 -16.62 10.18
C ASN A 316 31.48 -15.57 9.28
N ALA A 317 30.17 -15.35 9.41
CA ALA A 317 29.46 -14.33 8.67
C ALA A 317 29.84 -12.91 9.11
N LEU A 318 30.08 -12.69 10.40
CA LEU A 318 30.53 -11.41 10.93
C LEU A 318 31.98 -11.10 10.54
N MET A 319 32.87 -12.10 10.59
CA MET A 319 34.28 -11.94 10.20
C MET A 319 34.47 -11.50 8.74
N LYS A 320 33.48 -11.71 7.86
CA LYS A 320 33.51 -11.23 6.46
C LYS A 320 33.32 -9.71 6.33
N SER A 321 32.82 -9.03 7.36
CA SER A 321 32.41 -7.62 7.28
C SER A 321 32.92 -6.75 8.43
N PHE A 322 33.55 -7.36 9.43
CA PHE A 322 34.10 -6.72 10.62
C PHE A 322 35.49 -7.28 10.93
N ALA A 323 36.36 -6.45 11.51
CA ALA A 323 37.67 -6.90 11.98
C ALA A 323 37.51 -7.91 13.14
N SER A 324 38.54 -8.71 13.41
CA SER A 324 38.51 -9.77 14.44
C SER A 324 38.07 -9.24 15.82
N GLU A 325 38.65 -8.12 16.26
CA GLU A 325 38.30 -7.49 17.54
C GLU A 325 36.85 -7.01 17.57
N GLU A 326 36.37 -6.39 16.49
CA GLU A 326 34.99 -5.90 16.40
C GLU A 326 33.97 -7.04 16.34
N THR A 327 34.33 -8.14 15.65
CA THR A 327 33.51 -9.34 15.59
C THR A 327 33.33 -9.94 16.97
N GLY A 328 34.39 -10.00 17.78
CA GLY A 328 34.29 -10.46 19.18
C GLY A 328 33.34 -9.63 20.03
N VAL A 329 33.37 -8.29 19.87
CA VAL A 329 32.45 -7.38 20.58
C VAL A 329 30.99 -7.59 20.14
N ILE A 330 30.74 -7.70 18.83
CA ILE A 330 29.40 -7.94 18.28
C ILE A 330 28.88 -9.30 18.75
N TYR A 331 29.70 -10.34 18.63
CA TYR A 331 29.35 -11.70 19.00
C TYR A 331 29.00 -11.82 20.49
N LYS A 332 29.79 -11.21 21.38
CA LYS A 332 29.53 -11.19 22.82
C LYS A 332 28.19 -10.53 23.15
N ARG A 333 27.85 -9.43 22.48
CA ARG A 333 26.55 -8.74 22.66
C ARG A 333 25.37 -9.55 22.11
N LEU A 334 25.58 -10.35 21.08
CA LEU A 334 24.56 -11.23 20.50
C LEU A 334 24.35 -12.54 21.27
N SER A 335 25.25 -12.89 22.20
CA SER A 335 25.22 -14.14 22.97
C SER A 335 23.82 -14.53 23.50
N PRO A 336 22.99 -13.61 24.05
CA PRO A 336 21.64 -13.94 24.51
C PRO A 336 20.69 -14.45 23.40
N LEU A 337 20.85 -13.98 22.16
CA LEU A 337 20.09 -14.47 21.01
C LEU A 337 20.65 -15.77 20.42
N LEU A 338 21.95 -16.00 20.59
CA LEU A 338 22.65 -17.17 20.05
C LEU A 338 22.56 -18.40 20.96
N ALA A 339 22.04 -18.25 22.18
CA ALA A 339 21.90 -19.35 23.15
C ALA A 339 21.06 -20.52 22.61
N SER A 340 20.10 -20.24 21.72
CA SER A 340 19.24 -21.25 21.08
C SER A 340 19.89 -21.98 19.89
N LEU A 341 21.06 -21.55 19.42
CA LEU A 341 21.75 -22.15 18.29
C LEU A 341 22.74 -23.25 18.73
N PRO A 342 22.81 -24.38 18.01
CA PRO A 342 23.80 -25.42 18.26
C PRO A 342 25.21 -24.97 17.90
N GLY A 343 26.21 -25.55 18.58
CA GLY A 343 27.63 -25.26 18.41
C GLY A 343 28.25 -24.57 19.63
N LYS A 344 29.58 -24.72 19.78
CA LYS A 344 30.37 -23.95 20.76
C LYS A 344 30.54 -22.51 20.27
#